data_AF-A0A839NR97-F1
#
_entry.id   AF-A0A839NR97-F1
#
_cell.length_a   1.000
_cell.length_b   1.000
_cell.length_c   1.000
_cell.angle_alpha   90.00
_cell.angle_beta   90.00
_cell.angle_gamma   90.00
#
_symmetry.space_group_name_H-M   'P 1'
#
loop_
_entity.id
_entity.type
_entity.pdbx_description
1 polymer ?
#
loop_
_entity_poly.entity_id
_entity_poly.type
_entity_poly.pdbx_seq_one_letter_code
_entity_poly.pdbx_strand_id
1 'polypeptide(L)' 'MRLADYLHQAEIKPSAFAERLGVTRQTLWRYMSGDRRPEWDVLERIRAETDGQVTPNDFLDGPVEAASGPAPNEPRSAA' A
#
# COMPACT_ATOMS: atom_id res chain seq x y z
N MET A 1 11.30 -2.93 3.59
CA MET A 1 9.93 -3.19 4.12
C MET A 1 8.94 -2.59 3.14
N ARG A 2 8.10 -3.40 2.48
CA ARG A 2 7.08 -2.83 1.56
C ARG A 2 5.89 -2.31 2.36
N LEU A 3 5.21 -1.30 1.83
CA LEU A 3 4.02 -0.73 2.46
C LEU A 3 2.93 -1.79 2.70
N ALA A 4 2.75 -2.73 1.77
CA ALA A 4 1.80 -3.82 1.90
C ALA A 4 2.12 -4.75 3.09
N ASP A 5 3.40 -5.09 3.24
CA ASP A 5 3.90 -5.92 4.34
C ASP A 5 3.70 -5.23 5.69
N TYR A 6 4.04 -3.94 5.77
CA TYR A 6 3.83 -3.14 6.97
C TYR A 6 2.36 -3.13 7.40
N LEU A 7 1.45 -2.90 6.47
CA LEU A 7 0.01 -2.89 6.77
C LEU A 7 -0.49 -4.26 7.25
N HIS A 8 0.04 -5.34 6.68
CA HIS A 8 -0.29 -6.69 7.10
C HIS A 8 0.26 -7.01 8.49
N GLN A 9 1.53 -6.67 8.76
CA GLN A 9 2.19 -6.90 10.05
C GLN A 9 1.58 -6.05 11.17
N ALA A 10 1.19 -4.81 10.87
CA ALA A 10 0.56 -3.92 11.83
C ALA A 10 -0.97 -4.16 11.96
N GLU A 11 -1.52 -5.12 11.22
CA GLU A 11 -2.97 -5.41 11.15
C GLU A 11 -3.82 -4.16 10.81
N ILE A 12 -3.25 -3.23 10.04
CA ILE A 12 -3.90 -1.99 9.64
C ILE A 12 -4.66 -2.19 8.34
N LYS A 13 -5.95 -1.85 8.34
CA LYS A 13 -6.76 -1.86 7.13
C LYS A 13 -6.24 -0.81 6.13
N PRO A 14 -6.01 -1.17 4.85
CA PRO A 14 -5.54 -0.23 3.83
C PRO A 14 -6.45 1.00 3.69
N SER A 15 -7.77 0.83 3.82
CA SER A 15 -8.71 1.95 3.78
C SER A 15 -8.45 2.96 4.92
N ALA A 16 -8.23 2.48 6.14
CA ALA A 16 -7.99 3.34 7.29
C ALA A 16 -6.65 4.08 7.16
N PHE A 17 -5.62 3.40 6.63
CA PHE A 17 -4.33 4.03 6.38
C PHE A 17 -4.40 5.07 5.26
N ALA A 18 -5.18 4.81 4.21
CA ALA A 18 -5.43 5.78 3.14
C ALA A 18 -6.10 7.05 3.68
N GLU A 19 -7.08 6.92 4.58
CA GLU A 19 -7.75 8.06 5.22
C GLU A 19 -6.77 8.89 6.08
N ARG A 20 -5.90 8.23 6.85
CA ARG A 20 -4.85 8.92 7.64
C ARG A 20 -3.89 9.72 6.76
N LEU A 21 -3.52 9.15 5.62
CA LEU A 21 -2.68 9.82 4.64
C LEU A 21 -3.42 10.89 3.83
N GLY A 22 -4.75 10.95 3.90
CA GLY A 22 -5.58 11.85 3.09
C GLY A 22 -5.61 11.47 1.61
N VAL A 23 -5.42 10.19 1.28
CA VAL A 23 -5.46 9.68 -0.10
C VAL A 23 -6.61 8.69 -0.28
N THR A 24 -7.01 8.44 -1.53
CA THR A 24 -8.02 7.42 -1.79
C THR A 24 -7.44 6.00 -1.62
N ARG A 25 -8.29 5.03 -1.29
CA ARG A 25 -7.89 3.61 -1.24
C ARG A 25 -7.25 3.14 -2.55
N GLN A 26 -7.76 3.60 -3.69
CA GLN A 26 -7.22 3.25 -5.02
C GLN A 26 -5.80 3.81 -5.19
N THR A 27 -5.58 5.06 -4.75
CA THR A 27 -4.26 5.68 -4.75
C THR A 27 -3.27 4.89 -3.89
N LEU A 28 -3.68 4.50 -2.68
CA LEU A 28 -2.85 3.67 -1.80
C LEU A 28 -2.52 2.32 -2.44
N TRP A 29 -3.48 1.69 -3.11
CA TRP A 29 -3.26 0.41 -3.78
C TRP A 29 -2.22 0.51 -4.88
N ARG A 30 -2.21 1.59 -5.68
CA ARG A 30 -1.15 1.84 -6.68
C ARG A 30 0.24 1.99 -6.05
N TYR A 31 0.31 2.58 -4.86
CA TYR A 31 1.58 2.69 -4.12
C TYR A 31 2.04 1.32 -3.60
N MET A 32 1.12 0.49 -3.12
CA MET A 32 1.40 -0.87 -2.64
C MET A 32 1.86 -1.78 -3.78
N SER A 33 1.22 -1.70 -4.95
CA SER A 33 1.54 -2.52 -6.12
C SER A 33 2.76 -2.02 -6.90
N GLY A 34 3.30 -0.84 -6.58
CA GLY A 34 4.40 -0.23 -7.34
C GLY A 34 3.99 0.32 -8.71
N ASP A 35 2.69 0.36 -9.03
CA ASP A 35 2.12 0.93 -10.26
C ASP A 35 2.37 2.44 -10.34
N ARG A 36 2.38 3.11 -9.18
CA ARG A 36 2.63 4.54 -9.08
C ARG A 36 3.57 4.85 -7.92
N ARG A 37 4.53 5.75 -8.15
CA ARG A 37 5.35 6.33 -7.09
C ARG A 37 4.58 7.44 -6.35
N PRO A 38 4.54 7.45 -5.01
CA PRO A 38 3.94 8.55 -4.27
C PRO A 38 4.72 9.86 -4.46
N GLU A 39 4.01 10.98 -4.34
CA GLU A 39 4.61 12.31 -4.31
C GLU A 39 5.45 12.49 -3.03
N TRP A 40 6.39 13.45 -3.05
CA TRP A 40 7.27 13.74 -1.90
C TRP A 40 6.50 13.98 -0.60
N ASP A 41 5.41 14.74 -0.67
CA ASP A 41 4.57 15.03 0.49
C ASP A 41 3.93 13.76 1.07
N VAL A 42 3.46 12.84 0.22
CA VAL A 42 2.88 11.57 0.66
C VAL A 42 3.96 10.64 1.23
N LEU A 43 5.16 10.66 0.67
CA LEU A 43 6.31 9.90 1.19
C LEU A 43 6.68 10.34 2.61
N GLU A 44 6.68 11.65 2.88
CA GLU A 44 6.92 12.17 4.23
C GLU A 44 5.84 11.72 5.21
N ARG A 45 4.56 11.78 4.82
CA ARG A 45 3.45 11.27 5.65
C ARG A 45 3.56 9.78 5.93
N ILE A 46 3.86 8.97 4.91
CA ILE A 46 4.05 7.52 5.08
C ILE A 46 5.21 7.26 6.05
N ARG A 47 6.34 7.94 5.87
CA ARG A 47 7.50 7.78 6.76
C ARG A 47 7.14 8.17 8.20
N ALA A 48 6.38 9.25 8.39
CA ALA A 48 5.95 9.69 9.72
C ALA A 48 4.97 8.71 10.38
N GLU A 49 3.93 8.26 9.66
CA GLU A 49 2.92 7.33 10.18
C GLU A 49 3.48 5.94 10.46
N THR A 50 4.51 5.52 9.72
CA THR A 50 5.16 4.22 9.89
C THR A 50 6.38 4.26 10.82
N ASP A 51 6.65 5.39 11.48
CA ASP A 51 7.82 5.61 12.33
C ASP A 51 9.15 5.27 11.62
N GLY A 52 9.22 5.51 10.31
CA GLY A 52 10.38 5.18 9.48
C GLY A 52 10.53 3.70 9.12
N GLN A 53 9.57 2.83 9.45
CA GLN A 53 9.59 1.43 9.00
C GLN A 53 9.44 1.31 7.48
N VAL A 54 8.62 2.18 6.87
CA VAL A 54 8.50 2.30 5.42
C VAL A 54 9.20 3.59 4.99
N THR A 55 10.25 3.46 4.19
CA THR A 55 11.06 4.58 3.74
C THR A 55 10.82 4.88 2.26
N PRO A 56 11.17 6.09 1.78
CA PRO A 56 11.09 6.41 0.35
C PRO A 56 11.89 5.44 -0.54
N ASN A 57 12.98 4.86 -0.04
CA ASN A 57 13.77 3.88 -0.77
C ASN A 57 12.99 2.60 -1.06
N ASP A 58 12.02 2.22 -0.22
CA ASP A 58 11.18 1.04 -0.43
C ASP A 58 10.23 1.18 -1.64
N PHE A 59 10.10 2.38 -2.20
CA PHE A 59 9.35 2.68 -3.42
C PHE A 59 10.25 2.84 -4.66
N LEU A 60 11.58 2.68 -4.54
CA LEU A 60 12.53 2.80 -5.66
C LEU A 60 12.74 1.49 -6.40
N ASP A 61 12.69 0.35 -5.71
CA ASP A 61 12.66 -0.95 -6.37
C ASP A 61 11.32 -1.10 -7.08
N GLY A 62 11.35 -1.09 -8.42
CA GLY A 62 10.21 -1.35 -9.29
C GLY A 62 9.49 -2.67 -8.97
N PRO A 63 8.41 -3.00 -9.68
CA PRO A 63 7.52 -4.10 -9.32
C PRO A 63 8.34 -5.35 -9.03
N VAL A 64 8.41 -5.74 -7.76
CA VAL A 64 8.78 -7.11 -7.44
C VAL A 64 7.64 -7.91 -8.02
N GLU A 65 7.95 -8.64 -9.08
CA GLU A 65 7.13 -9.70 -9.65
C GLU A 65 6.91 -10.73 -8.54
N ALA A 66 6.05 -10.39 -7.58
CA ALA A 66 5.65 -11.27 -6.50
C ALA A 66 4.71 -12.27 -7.15
N ALA A 67 5.33 -13.37 -7.59
CA ALA A 67 4.78 -14.70 -7.69
C ALA A 67 3.26 -14.78 -7.53
N SER A 68 2.60 -15.05 -8.65
CA SER A 68 1.28 -15.66 -8.78
C SER A 68 0.76 -16.31 -7.49
N GLY A 69 -0.25 -15.68 -6.89
CA GLY A 69 -1.20 -16.32 -5.99
C GLY A 69 -2.58 -15.78 -6.33
N PRO A 70 -3.52 -16.59 -6.86
CA PRO A 70 -4.83 -16.09 -7.24
C PRO A 70 -5.57 -15.61 -5.99
N ALA A 71 -6.11 -14.40 -6.04
CA ALA A 71 -7.05 -13.91 -5.03
C ALA A 71 -8.23 -14.90 -4.94
N PRO A 72 -8.51 -15.51 -3.77
CA PRO A 72 -9.76 -16.22 -3.62
C PRO A 72 -10.90 -15.24 -3.31
N ASN A 73 -12.03 -15.55 -3.93
CA ASN A 73 -13.40 -15.11 -3.66
C ASN A 73 -13.89 -13.77 -4.24
N GLU A 74 -14.45 -13.88 -5.45
CA GLU A 74 -15.85 -13.49 -5.66
C GLU A 74 -16.78 -14.38 -4.81
N PRO A 75 -17.90 -13.83 -4.32
CA PRO A 75 -19.14 -14.15 -5.03
C PRO A 75 -19.89 -12.89 -5.45
N ARG A 76 -20.08 -12.75 -6.75
CA ARG A 76 -21.09 -11.86 -7.33
C ARG A 76 -22.46 -12.40 -6.95
N SER A 77 -23.07 -11.81 -5.91
CA SER A 77 -24.50 -11.93 -5.65
C SER A 77 -25.31 -11.14 -6.69
N ALA A 78 -26.52 -11.62 -6.97
CA ALA A 78 -27.56 -11.14 -7.90
C ALA A 78 -27.47 -11.76 -9.31
N ALA A 79 -28.51 -12.39 -9.87
CA ALA A 79 -29.91 -12.60 -9.49
C ALA A 79 -30.47 -13.77 -10.32
#